data_AF-A0A941EWN8-F1
#
_entry.id   AF-A0A941EWN8-F1
#
_cell.length_a   1.000
_cell.length_b   1.000
_cell.length_c   1.000
_cell.angle_alpha   90.00
_cell.angle_beta   90.00
_cell.angle_gamma   90.00
#
_symmetry.space_group_name_H-M   'P 1'
#
loop_
_entity.id
_entity.type
_entity.pdbx_description
1 polymer ?
#
loop_
_entity_poly.entity_id
_entity_poly.type
_entity_poly.pdbx_seq_one_letter_code
_entity_poly.pdbx_strand_id
1 'polypeptide(L)'
;MTEQADAQGPAARRTGRPPLSERRRAETRREIAEEAVRLFAEKGVAATSADEIAAAAGVSTRTLWRYFRTKEECVRPLLTTGLDAMAERVRTWDGTGSLFEAVRRGGELEMEPRHADALHRLVRLTEQEPGLRAVWLETHAEAEGLFAEIVAEATGRSPHELDLRVHVAVFNLAMRIAVEDWARGLDPLAPASLDTLTRTISATLRAVVRTFADAA
;
A
#
# COMPACT_ATOMS: atom_id res chain seq x y z
N MET A 1 63.03 -36.50 -21.21
CA MET A 1 62.49 -35.57 -22.21
C MET A 1 61.08 -36.01 -22.53
N THR A 2 60.17 -35.91 -21.57
CA THR A 2 59.30 -34.76 -21.29
C THR A 2 58.15 -34.70 -22.29
N GLU A 3 57.15 -35.50 -21.94
CA GLU A 3 55.77 -35.46 -22.43
C GLU A 3 55.10 -34.24 -21.77
N GLN A 4 54.79 -33.21 -22.57
CA GLN A 4 54.00 -32.06 -22.13
C GLN A 4 52.65 -32.11 -22.86
N ALA A 5 51.69 -32.72 -22.19
CA ALA A 5 50.28 -32.62 -22.51
C ALA A 5 49.79 -31.22 -22.13
N ASP A 6 49.46 -30.43 -23.15
CA ASP A 6 48.92 -29.08 -23.01
C ASP A 6 47.41 -29.18 -22.75
N ALA A 7 47.05 -29.35 -21.48
CA ALA A 7 45.65 -29.40 -21.03
C ALA A 7 45.14 -27.98 -20.76
N GLN A 8 44.50 -27.38 -21.76
CA GLN A 8 43.71 -26.17 -21.60
C GLN A 8 42.48 -26.47 -20.72
N GLY A 9 42.50 -25.99 -19.48
CA GLY A 9 41.40 -26.14 -18.53
C GLY A 9 40.13 -25.38 -18.97
N PRO A 10 38.93 -25.91 -18.69
CA PRO A 10 37.69 -25.28 -19.10
C PRO A 10 37.45 -23.98 -18.33
N ALA A 11 37.14 -22.91 -19.09
CA ALA A 11 36.81 -21.59 -18.60
C ALA A 11 35.74 -21.65 -17.50
N ALA A 12 36.07 -21.11 -16.32
CA ALA A 12 35.18 -21.01 -15.18
C ALA A 12 33.91 -20.24 -15.58
N ARG A 13 32.78 -20.95 -15.60
CA ARG A 13 31.45 -20.33 -15.74
C ARG A 13 31.29 -19.32 -14.62
N ARG A 14 31.13 -18.04 -14.97
CA ARG A 14 30.80 -16.96 -14.03
C ARG A 14 29.48 -17.34 -13.35
N THR A 15 29.56 -17.87 -12.13
CA THR A 15 28.41 -18.12 -11.29
C THR A 15 27.79 -16.77 -10.96
N GLY A 16 26.67 -16.46 -11.63
CA GLY A 16 25.88 -15.27 -11.32
C GLY A 16 25.49 -15.28 -9.84
N ARG A 17 25.46 -14.10 -9.21
CA ARG A 17 24.99 -13.94 -7.83
C ARG A 17 23.62 -14.64 -7.68
N PRO A 18 23.41 -15.50 -6.66
CA PRO A 18 22.16 -16.21 -6.47
C PRO A 18 20.96 -15.25 -6.47
N PRO A 19 19.79 -15.67 -7.01
CA PRO A 19 18.60 -14.85 -6.97
C PRO A 19 18.28 -14.45 -5.51
N LEU A 20 17.96 -13.17 -5.31
CA LEU A 20 17.58 -12.66 -3.99
C LEU A 20 16.35 -13.43 -3.49
N SER A 21 16.33 -13.77 -2.19
CA SER A 21 15.12 -14.28 -1.56
C SER A 21 13.99 -13.25 -1.66
N GLU A 22 12.74 -13.71 -1.64
CA GLU A 22 11.57 -12.82 -1.68
C GLU A 22 11.61 -11.78 -0.56
N ARG A 23 12.07 -12.18 0.63
CA ARG A 23 12.30 -11.28 1.77
C ARG A 23 13.28 -10.15 1.43
N ARG A 24 14.44 -10.47 0.84
CA ARG A 24 15.41 -9.45 0.43
C ARG A 24 14.85 -8.55 -0.66
N ARG A 25 14.06 -9.10 -1.59
CA ARG A 25 13.40 -8.31 -2.64
C ARG A 25 12.39 -7.32 -2.05
N ALA A 26 11.57 -7.76 -1.10
CA ALA A 26 10.60 -6.91 -0.40
C ALA A 26 11.32 -5.80 0.39
N GLU A 27 12.40 -6.14 1.09
CA GLU A 27 13.22 -5.19 1.82
C GLU A 27 13.85 -4.13 0.91
N THR A 28 14.44 -4.53 -0.23
CA THR A 28 14.98 -3.56 -1.20
C THR A 28 13.89 -2.65 -1.78
N ARG A 29 12.70 -3.19 -2.10
CA ARG A 29 11.59 -2.36 -2.62
C ARG A 29 11.13 -1.33 -1.58
N ARG A 30 11.13 -1.72 -0.31
CA ARG A 30 10.78 -0.85 0.83
C ARG A 30 11.81 0.26 1.04
N GLU A 31 13.10 -0.07 1.00
CA GLU A 31 14.19 0.91 1.09
C GLU A 31 14.10 1.94 -0.05
N ILE A 32 13.84 1.50 -1.29
CA ILE A 32 13.62 2.41 -2.43
C ILE A 32 12.42 3.33 -2.17
N ALA A 33 11.32 2.81 -1.63
CA ALA A 33 10.12 3.58 -1.35
C ALA A 33 10.37 4.66 -0.28
N GLU A 34 11.07 4.31 0.80
CA GLU A 34 11.43 5.24 1.87
C GLU A 34 12.31 6.39 1.37
N GLU A 35 13.35 6.08 0.59
CA GLU A 35 14.22 7.10 0.02
C GLU A 35 13.52 7.96 -1.03
N ALA A 36 12.63 7.37 -1.85
CA ALA A 36 11.81 8.11 -2.79
C ALA A 36 10.93 9.14 -2.07
N VAL A 37 10.21 8.71 -1.03
CA VAL A 37 9.35 9.61 -0.24
C VAL A 37 10.17 10.69 0.46
N ARG A 38 11.34 10.35 1.01
CA ARG A 38 12.23 11.34 1.64
C ARG A 38 12.65 12.42 0.64
N LEU A 39 13.13 12.03 -0.54
CA LEU A 39 13.55 12.97 -1.59
C LEU A 39 12.38 13.79 -2.15
N PHE A 40 11.21 13.17 -2.36
CA PHE A 40 10.01 13.90 -2.78
C PHE A 40 9.58 14.93 -1.75
N ALA A 41 9.68 14.63 -0.46
CA ALA A 41 9.37 15.58 0.61
C ALA A 41 10.39 16.73 0.72
N GLU A 42 11.66 16.48 0.42
CA GLU A 42 12.73 17.47 0.54
C GLU A 42 12.75 18.49 -0.61
N LYS A 43 12.50 18.05 -1.85
CA LYS A 43 12.67 18.90 -3.04
C LYS A 43 11.55 18.79 -4.08
N GLY A 44 10.50 18.02 -3.81
CA GLY A 44 9.37 17.80 -4.71
C GLY A 44 9.59 16.65 -5.69
N VAL A 45 8.48 16.14 -6.25
CA VAL A 45 8.53 14.99 -7.19
C VAL A 45 9.22 15.39 -8.49
N ALA A 46 8.89 16.56 -9.03
CA ALA A 46 9.44 17.04 -10.30
C ALA A 46 10.98 17.15 -10.30
N ALA A 47 11.56 17.68 -9.22
CA ALA A 47 13.01 17.88 -9.07
C ALA A 47 13.78 16.60 -8.65
N THR A 48 13.09 15.49 -8.42
CA THR A 48 13.70 14.21 -8.02
C THR A 48 13.84 13.29 -9.24
N SER A 49 15.06 12.82 -9.49
CA SER A 49 15.37 11.86 -10.56
C SER A 49 15.43 10.43 -10.03
N ALA A 50 15.24 9.44 -10.91
CA ALA A 50 15.38 8.03 -10.55
C ALA A 50 16.82 7.65 -10.17
N ASP A 51 17.82 8.32 -10.74
CA ASP A 51 19.23 8.10 -10.40
C ASP A 51 19.51 8.51 -8.95
N GLU A 52 18.94 9.62 -8.48
CA GLU A 52 19.07 10.04 -7.08
C GLU A 52 18.38 9.09 -6.11
N ILE A 53 17.17 8.60 -6.45
CA ILE A 53 16.47 7.60 -5.65
C ILE A 53 17.28 6.31 -5.58
N ALA A 54 17.80 5.84 -6.72
CA ALA A 54 18.61 4.63 -6.78
C ALA A 54 19.90 4.76 -5.97
N ALA A 55 20.60 5.89 -6.11
CA ALA A 55 21.81 6.17 -5.35
C ALA A 55 21.55 6.23 -3.84
N ALA A 56 20.47 6.89 -3.42
CA ALA A 56 20.07 6.97 -2.01
C ALA A 56 19.73 5.59 -1.43
N ALA A 57 19.06 4.73 -2.20
CA ALA A 57 18.71 3.37 -1.80
C ALA A 57 19.85 2.34 -2.00
N GLY A 58 21.05 2.76 -2.41
CA GLY A 58 22.20 1.86 -2.59
C GLY A 58 22.04 0.85 -3.73
N VAL A 59 21.21 1.15 -4.73
CA VAL A 59 20.95 0.29 -5.90
C VAL A 59 21.33 0.99 -7.21
N SER A 60 21.46 0.23 -8.29
CA SER A 60 21.59 0.82 -9.63
C SER A 60 20.24 1.30 -10.15
N THR A 61 20.21 2.33 -10.99
CA THR A 61 18.99 2.79 -11.68
C THR A 61 18.34 1.66 -12.48
N ARG A 62 19.14 0.78 -13.09
CA ARG A 62 18.64 -0.44 -13.76
C ARG A 62 17.90 -1.37 -12.79
N THR A 63 18.38 -1.49 -11.55
CA THR A 63 17.71 -2.28 -10.51
C THR A 63 16.38 -1.63 -10.10
N LEU A 64 16.35 -0.30 -9.95
CA LEU A 64 15.13 0.45 -9.68
C LEU A 64 14.08 0.22 -10.76
N TRP A 65 14.44 0.39 -12.03
CA TRP A 65 13.53 0.17 -13.17
C TRP A 65 13.11 -1.28 -13.38
N ARG A 66 13.81 -2.24 -12.77
CA ARG A 66 13.35 -3.64 -12.71
C ARG A 66 12.18 -3.82 -11.76
N TYR A 67 12.01 -2.94 -10.77
CA TYR A 67 10.95 -3.02 -9.77
C TYR A 67 9.77 -2.08 -10.02
N PHE A 68 10.01 -0.93 -10.64
CA PHE A 68 9.04 0.15 -10.79
C PHE A 68 9.07 0.69 -12.22
N ARG A 69 7.92 1.12 -12.73
CA ARG A 69 7.78 1.66 -14.09
C ARG A 69 7.99 3.17 -14.13
N THR A 70 7.68 3.86 -13.05
CA THR A 70 7.89 5.31 -12.87
C THR A 70 8.50 5.61 -11.51
N LYS A 71 9.04 6.83 -11.33
CA LYS A 71 9.56 7.26 -10.02
C LYS A 71 8.46 7.39 -8.99
N GLU A 72 7.25 7.76 -9.42
CA GLU A 72 6.07 7.85 -8.57
C GLU A 72 5.64 6.46 -8.07
N GLU A 73 5.74 5.43 -8.90
CA GLU A 73 5.41 4.04 -8.50
C GLU A 73 6.37 3.49 -7.43
N CYS A 74 7.55 4.09 -7.25
CA CYS A 74 8.48 3.69 -6.18
C CYS A 74 7.84 3.74 -4.79
N VAL A 75 6.80 4.55 -4.57
CA VAL A 75 6.14 4.69 -3.26
C VAL A 75 5.15 3.56 -2.95
N ARG A 76 4.74 2.80 -3.96
CA ARG A 76 3.70 1.76 -3.87
C ARG A 76 3.94 0.74 -2.75
N PRO A 77 5.18 0.26 -2.47
CA PRO A 77 5.44 -0.66 -1.37
C PRO A 77 4.98 -0.15 0.00
N LEU A 78 5.13 1.16 0.28
CA LEU A 78 4.66 1.75 1.54
C LEU A 78 3.14 1.75 1.63
N LEU A 79 2.46 2.03 0.50
CA LEU A 79 1.01 2.02 0.42
C LEU A 79 0.44 0.61 0.61
N THR A 80 1.02 -0.37 -0.06
CA THR A 80 0.59 -1.77 0.05
C THR A 80 0.82 -2.31 1.45
N THR A 81 1.92 -1.96 2.12
CA THR A 81 2.14 -2.37 3.53
C THR A 81 1.03 -1.88 4.47
N GLY A 82 0.57 -0.63 4.31
CA GLY A 82 -0.55 -0.12 5.10
C GLY A 82 -1.86 -0.86 4.80
N LEU A 83 -2.13 -1.16 3.54
CA LEU A 83 -3.31 -1.91 3.11
C LEU A 83 -3.29 -3.38 3.54
N ASP A 84 -2.14 -4.03 3.47
CA ASP A 84 -1.95 -5.42 3.93
C ASP A 84 -2.22 -5.52 5.44
N ALA A 85 -1.69 -4.57 6.21
CA ALA A 85 -1.93 -4.52 7.65
C ALA A 85 -3.41 -4.20 7.99
N MET A 86 -4.10 -3.42 7.14
CA MET A 86 -5.56 -3.25 7.23
C MET A 86 -6.31 -4.55 6.93
N ALA A 87 -5.90 -5.27 5.87
CA ALA A 87 -6.48 -6.54 5.49
C ALA A 87 -6.37 -7.59 6.61
N GLU A 88 -5.24 -7.66 7.31
CA GLU A 88 -5.09 -8.54 8.47
C GLU A 88 -6.13 -8.25 9.56
N ARG A 89 -6.47 -6.98 9.79
CA ARG A 89 -7.52 -6.62 10.76
C ARG A 89 -8.89 -7.02 10.28
N VAL A 90 -9.18 -6.80 9.00
CA VAL A 90 -10.46 -7.19 8.40
C VAL A 90 -10.64 -8.70 8.48
N ARG A 91 -9.57 -9.51 8.37
CA ARG A 91 -9.62 -10.96 8.58
C ARG A 91 -10.05 -11.39 9.99
N THR A 92 -9.93 -10.51 10.99
CA THR A 92 -10.41 -10.81 12.35
C THR A 92 -11.93 -10.66 12.50
N TRP A 93 -12.61 -10.12 11.49
CA TRP A 93 -14.06 -9.97 11.47
C TRP A 93 -14.75 -11.32 11.24
N ASP A 94 -15.73 -11.65 12.06
CA ASP A 94 -16.44 -12.94 12.07
C ASP A 94 -17.66 -12.98 11.12
N GLY A 95 -17.81 -11.98 10.26
CA GLY A 95 -18.97 -11.84 9.38
C GLY A 95 -20.18 -11.17 10.05
N THR A 96 -20.10 -10.81 11.33
CA THR A 96 -21.21 -10.20 12.08
C THR A 96 -20.84 -8.85 12.69
N GLY A 97 -21.82 -7.95 12.82
CA GLY A 97 -21.59 -6.61 13.35
C GLY A 97 -20.82 -5.69 12.38
N SER A 98 -20.00 -4.80 12.92
CA SER A 98 -19.33 -3.73 12.15
C SER A 98 -17.90 -4.08 11.77
N LEU A 99 -17.55 -3.97 10.48
CA LEU A 99 -16.18 -4.05 9.99
C LEU A 99 -15.26 -3.01 10.64
N PHE A 100 -15.74 -1.79 10.87
CA PHE A 100 -14.96 -0.74 11.54
C PHE A 100 -14.63 -1.11 12.99
N GLU A 101 -15.52 -1.81 13.68
CA GLU A 101 -15.25 -2.33 15.02
C GLU A 101 -14.18 -3.43 14.99
N ALA A 102 -14.17 -4.30 13.97
CA ALA A 102 -13.10 -5.29 13.80
C ALA A 102 -11.75 -4.61 13.56
N VAL A 103 -11.71 -3.60 12.68
CA VAL A 103 -10.51 -2.78 12.44
C VAL A 103 -10.04 -2.09 13.73
N ARG A 104 -10.96 -1.54 14.53
CA ARG A 104 -10.67 -0.89 15.82
C ARG A 104 -10.06 -1.87 16.82
N ARG A 105 -10.62 -3.08 16.94
CA ARG A 105 -10.13 -4.13 17.85
C ARG A 105 -8.76 -4.64 17.46
N GLY A 106 -8.39 -4.53 16.19
CA GLY A 106 -7.05 -4.85 15.69
C GLY A 106 -5.92 -3.97 16.22
N GLY A 107 -6.19 -2.96 17.07
CA GLY A 107 -5.15 -2.20 17.80
C GLY A 107 -4.46 -1.11 16.97
N GLU A 108 -3.20 -0.80 17.27
CA GLU A 108 -2.35 0.06 16.43
C GLU A 108 -1.67 -0.77 15.34
N LEU A 109 -1.32 -0.15 14.20
CA LEU A 109 -0.61 -0.89 13.15
C LEU A 109 0.78 -1.19 13.68
N GLU A 110 1.13 -2.47 13.81
CA GLU A 110 2.50 -2.87 14.13
C GLU A 110 3.40 -2.52 12.94
N MET A 111 3.88 -1.28 12.97
CA MET A 111 4.78 -0.73 11.97
C MET A 111 5.97 -0.12 12.68
N GLU A 112 7.14 -0.38 12.12
CA GLU A 112 8.37 0.30 12.51
C GLU A 112 8.17 1.83 12.38
N PRO A 113 8.57 2.64 13.38
CA PRO A 113 8.27 4.07 13.42
C PRO A 113 8.69 4.83 12.16
N ARG A 114 9.84 4.49 11.58
CA ARG A 114 10.33 5.09 10.33
C ARG A 114 9.37 4.88 9.14
N HIS A 115 8.66 3.75 9.11
CA HIS A 115 7.71 3.44 8.05
C HIS A 115 6.40 4.19 8.24
N ALA A 116 5.95 4.30 9.49
CA ALA A 116 4.79 5.13 9.83
C ALA A 116 5.03 6.58 9.42
N ASP A 117 6.22 7.12 9.72
CA ASP A 117 6.63 8.45 9.31
C ASP A 117 6.68 8.62 7.78
N ALA A 118 7.22 7.63 7.07
CA ALA A 118 7.29 7.66 5.61
C ALA A 118 5.88 7.59 4.98
N LEU A 119 5.00 6.72 5.48
CA LEU A 119 3.62 6.62 5.02
C LEU A 119 2.86 7.94 5.28
N HIS A 120 3.02 8.53 6.46
CA HIS A 120 2.43 9.83 6.80
C HIS A 120 2.86 10.92 5.81
N ARG A 121 4.16 11.05 5.54
CA ARG A 121 4.69 12.02 4.57
C ARG A 121 4.16 11.76 3.16
N LEU A 122 4.12 10.49 2.75
CA LEU A 122 3.62 10.10 1.44
C LEU A 122 2.16 10.51 1.24
N VAL A 123 1.28 10.21 2.20
CA VAL A 123 -0.14 10.58 2.09
C VAL A 123 -0.29 12.10 1.95
N ARG A 124 0.48 12.92 2.69
CA ARG A 124 0.51 14.38 2.51
C ARG A 124 0.93 14.80 1.11
N LEU A 125 1.94 14.16 0.54
CA LEU A 125 2.41 14.46 -0.82
C LEU A 125 1.34 14.14 -1.87
N THR A 126 0.48 13.14 -1.67
CA THR A 126 -0.59 12.81 -2.63
C THR A 126 -1.60 13.93 -2.84
N GLU A 127 -1.72 14.87 -1.91
CA GLU A 127 -2.62 16.03 -2.06
C GLU A 127 -2.11 17.04 -3.07
N GLN A 128 -0.80 17.15 -3.19
CA GLN A 128 -0.13 18.19 -3.98
C GLN A 128 0.46 17.65 -5.28
N GLU A 129 0.73 16.35 -5.34
CA GLU A 129 1.45 15.70 -6.44
C GLU A 129 0.53 14.74 -7.21
N PRO A 130 0.04 15.13 -8.40
CA PRO A 130 -0.94 14.34 -9.17
C PRO A 130 -0.45 12.93 -9.52
N GLY A 131 0.85 12.77 -9.78
CA GLY A 131 1.44 11.45 -10.07
C GLY A 131 1.39 10.50 -8.86
N LEU A 132 1.64 11.01 -7.65
CA LEU A 132 1.50 10.24 -6.42
C LEU A 132 0.02 9.99 -6.08
N ARG A 133 -0.86 10.96 -6.35
CA ARG A 133 -2.31 10.80 -6.21
C ARG A 133 -2.84 9.65 -7.05
N ALA A 134 -2.37 9.53 -8.29
CA ALA A 134 -2.74 8.44 -9.18
C ALA A 134 -2.35 7.07 -8.60
N VAL A 135 -1.09 6.92 -8.14
CA VAL A 135 -0.61 5.68 -7.51
C VAL A 135 -1.40 5.35 -6.24
N TRP A 136 -1.72 6.35 -5.41
CA TRP A 136 -2.52 6.16 -4.19
C TRP A 136 -3.94 5.65 -4.48
N LEU A 137 -4.61 6.26 -5.46
CA LEU A 137 -5.95 5.84 -5.90
C LEU A 137 -5.97 4.45 -6.53
N GLU A 138 -5.00 4.18 -7.41
CA GLU A 138 -4.86 2.88 -8.08
C GLU A 138 -4.62 1.76 -7.06
N THR A 139 -3.71 1.98 -6.10
CA THR A 139 -3.43 1.00 -5.04
C THR A 139 -4.68 0.72 -4.18
N HIS A 140 -5.49 1.74 -3.88
CA HIS A 140 -6.75 1.54 -3.15
C HIS A 140 -7.79 0.76 -3.97
N ALA A 141 -7.91 1.05 -5.26
CA ALA A 141 -8.84 0.35 -6.14
C ALA A 141 -8.45 -1.13 -6.30
N GLU A 142 -7.15 -1.44 -6.42
CA GLU A 142 -6.65 -2.81 -6.48
C GLU A 142 -6.94 -3.58 -5.17
N ALA A 143 -6.87 -2.92 -4.02
CA ALA A 143 -7.14 -3.54 -2.72
C ALA A 143 -8.63 -3.89 -2.49
N GLU A 144 -9.57 -3.30 -3.23
CA GLU A 144 -11.00 -3.62 -3.10
C GLU A 144 -11.29 -5.09 -3.38
N GLY A 145 -10.58 -5.69 -4.35
CA GLY A 145 -10.71 -7.12 -4.63
C GLY A 145 -10.31 -7.98 -3.43
N LEU A 146 -9.19 -7.64 -2.79
CA LEU A 146 -8.72 -8.33 -1.59
C LEU A 146 -9.73 -8.22 -0.44
N PHE A 147 -10.26 -7.03 -0.17
CA PHE A 147 -11.26 -6.86 0.88
C PHE A 147 -12.57 -7.60 0.56
N ALA A 148 -12.98 -7.64 -0.72
CA ALA A 148 -14.15 -8.39 -1.14
C ALA A 148 -14.01 -9.89 -0.89
N GLU A 149 -12.85 -10.47 -1.20
CA GLU A 149 -12.57 -11.88 -0.90
C GLU A 149 -12.63 -12.15 0.61
N ILE A 150 -11.98 -11.32 1.44
CA ILE A 150 -11.98 -11.51 2.90
C ILE A 150 -13.39 -11.44 3.49
N VAL A 151 -14.19 -10.45 3.07
CA VAL A 151 -15.57 -10.27 3.53
C VAL A 151 -16.48 -11.38 3.03
N ALA A 152 -16.27 -11.85 1.80
CA ALA A 152 -17.02 -12.97 1.23
C ALA A 152 -16.75 -14.28 1.97
N GLU A 153 -15.48 -14.57 2.28
CA GLU A 153 -15.08 -15.73 3.09
C GLU A 153 -15.72 -15.69 4.48
N ALA A 154 -15.65 -14.55 5.18
CA ALA A 154 -16.20 -14.39 6.52
C ALA A 154 -17.74 -14.53 6.57
N THR A 155 -18.43 -14.26 5.46
CA THR A 155 -19.90 -14.29 5.39
C THR A 155 -20.45 -15.52 4.65
N GLY A 156 -19.58 -16.36 4.06
CA GLY A 156 -20.00 -17.48 3.22
C GLY A 156 -20.70 -17.07 1.93
N ARG A 157 -20.39 -15.89 1.39
CA ARG A 157 -21.01 -15.28 0.20
C ARG A 157 -20.05 -15.28 -0.98
N SER A 158 -20.53 -14.86 -2.16
CA SER A 158 -19.66 -14.61 -3.31
C SER A 158 -19.11 -13.17 -3.31
N PRO A 159 -17.80 -12.97 -3.61
CA PRO A 159 -17.20 -11.64 -3.73
C PRO A 159 -17.75 -10.84 -4.93
N HIS A 160 -18.53 -11.47 -5.81
CA HIS A 160 -19.12 -10.84 -6.98
C HIS A 160 -20.55 -10.31 -6.76
N GLU A 161 -21.15 -10.60 -5.61
CA GLU A 161 -22.47 -10.07 -5.22
C GLU A 161 -22.43 -8.54 -5.14
N LEU A 162 -23.43 -7.89 -5.76
CA LEU A 162 -23.44 -6.42 -5.93
C LEU A 162 -23.40 -5.68 -4.59
N ASP A 163 -24.22 -6.10 -3.63
CA ASP A 163 -24.32 -5.45 -2.33
C ASP A 163 -23.04 -5.65 -1.49
N LEU A 164 -22.37 -6.80 -1.58
CA LEU A 164 -21.08 -7.04 -0.95
C LEU A 164 -19.99 -6.12 -1.53
N ARG A 165 -19.94 -6.03 -2.87
CA ARG A 165 -19.01 -5.12 -3.56
C ARG A 165 -19.25 -3.67 -3.20
N VAL A 166 -20.51 -3.23 -3.13
CA VAL A 166 -20.86 -1.87 -2.68
C VAL A 166 -20.45 -1.65 -1.23
N HIS A 167 -20.71 -2.62 -0.34
CA HIS A 167 -20.32 -2.54 1.06
C HIS A 167 -18.81 -2.36 1.23
N VAL A 168 -18.02 -3.18 0.54
CA VAL A 168 -16.55 -3.13 0.56
C VAL A 168 -16.02 -1.84 -0.06
N ALA A 169 -16.58 -1.37 -1.17
CA ALA A 169 -16.18 -0.12 -1.79
C ALA A 169 -16.43 1.09 -0.86
N VAL A 170 -17.58 1.12 -0.17
CA VAL A 170 -17.90 2.17 0.81
C VAL A 170 -16.95 2.11 2.01
N PHE A 171 -16.65 0.90 2.51
CA PHE A 171 -15.67 0.71 3.58
C PHE A 171 -14.27 1.19 3.15
N ASN A 172 -13.79 0.78 1.98
CA ASN A 172 -12.49 1.19 1.44
C ASN A 172 -12.40 2.71 1.24
N LEU A 173 -13.45 3.33 0.70
CA LEU A 173 -13.53 4.77 0.53
C LEU A 173 -13.41 5.51 1.86
N ALA A 174 -14.16 5.05 2.87
CA ALA A 174 -14.11 5.65 4.20
C ALA A 174 -12.73 5.52 4.84
N MET A 175 -12.09 4.36 4.72
CA MET A 175 -10.74 4.14 5.22
C MET A 175 -9.72 5.01 4.50
N ARG A 176 -9.82 5.15 3.17
CA ARG A 176 -8.97 6.04 2.39
C ARG A 176 -9.08 7.49 2.87
N ILE A 177 -10.31 7.99 3.05
CA ILE A 177 -10.57 9.36 3.53
C ILE A 177 -10.01 9.53 4.94
N ALA A 178 -10.19 8.54 5.82
CA ALA A 178 -9.62 8.56 7.17
C ALA A 178 -8.10 8.73 7.16
N VAL A 179 -7.40 7.97 6.31
CA VAL A 179 -5.94 8.05 6.17
C VAL A 179 -5.51 9.40 5.56
N GLU A 180 -6.25 9.91 4.57
CA GLU A 180 -6.03 11.25 4.01
C GLU A 180 -6.21 12.35 5.07
N ASP A 181 -7.23 12.24 5.92
CA ASP A 181 -7.48 13.15 7.05
C ASP A 181 -6.40 13.03 8.14
N TRP A 182 -5.84 11.84 8.35
CA TRP A 182 -4.73 11.66 9.27
C TRP A 182 -3.49 12.42 8.92
N ALA A 183 -3.17 12.44 7.63
CA ALA A 183 -2.07 13.22 7.10
C ALA A 183 -2.22 14.74 7.39
N ARG A 184 -3.43 15.21 7.74
CA ARG A 184 -3.73 16.59 8.15
C ARG A 184 -3.70 16.81 9.67
N GLY A 185 -3.47 15.77 10.47
CA GLY A 185 -3.32 15.83 11.93
C GLY A 185 -4.32 14.98 12.75
N LEU A 186 -5.08 14.07 12.13
CA LEU A 186 -6.08 13.23 12.80
C LEU A 186 -5.64 11.76 12.93
N ASP A 187 -5.34 11.20 14.10
CA ASP A 187 -5.06 9.75 14.17
C ASP A 187 -6.24 8.91 13.61
N PRO A 188 -6.10 8.11 12.53
CA PRO A 188 -7.20 7.48 11.81
C PRO A 188 -7.67 6.21 12.52
N LEU A 189 -6.87 5.67 13.45
CA LEU A 189 -7.17 4.50 14.25
C LEU A 189 -7.56 4.87 15.69
N ALA A 190 -7.42 6.14 16.08
CA ALA A 190 -7.94 6.63 17.34
C ALA A 190 -9.46 6.33 17.46
N PRO A 191 -9.95 5.90 18.64
CA PRO A 191 -11.36 5.59 18.84
C PRO A 191 -12.30 6.72 18.40
N ALA A 192 -11.96 7.97 18.72
CA ALA A 192 -12.76 9.14 18.36
C ALA A 192 -12.88 9.34 16.83
N SER A 193 -11.83 9.01 16.07
CA SER A 193 -11.82 9.11 14.61
C SER A 193 -12.66 8.00 13.98
N LEU A 194 -12.53 6.76 14.45
CA LEU A 194 -13.34 5.63 13.98
C LEU A 194 -14.82 5.78 14.32
N ASP A 195 -15.15 6.33 15.48
CA ASP A 195 -16.52 6.70 15.86
C ASP A 195 -17.07 7.80 14.94
N THR A 196 -16.24 8.77 14.58
CA THR A 196 -16.61 9.86 13.68
C THR A 196 -16.82 9.36 12.25
N LEU A 197 -15.96 8.47 11.76
CA LEU A 197 -16.11 7.82 10.47
C LEU A 197 -17.39 6.99 10.42
N THR A 198 -17.60 6.11 11.41
CA THR A 198 -18.79 5.25 11.50
C THR A 198 -20.08 6.08 11.50
N ARG A 199 -20.13 7.15 12.31
CA ARG A 199 -21.27 8.08 12.36
C ARG A 199 -21.47 8.80 11.04
N THR A 200 -20.41 9.33 10.44
CA THR A 200 -20.45 10.07 9.17
C THR A 200 -20.94 9.18 8.04
N ILE A 201 -20.38 7.98 7.87
CA ILE A 201 -20.81 7.01 6.85
C ILE A 201 -22.28 6.65 7.05
N SER A 202 -22.67 6.31 8.28
CA SER A 202 -24.05 5.96 8.59
C SER A 202 -25.03 7.10 8.27
N ALA A 203 -24.66 8.34 8.61
CA ALA A 203 -25.47 9.52 8.30
C ALA A 203 -25.56 9.78 6.79
N THR A 204 -24.42 9.69 6.08
CA THR A 204 -24.35 9.89 4.63
C THR A 204 -25.12 8.82 3.87
N LEU A 205 -24.96 7.53 4.21
CA LEU A 205 -25.72 6.45 3.58
C LEU A 205 -27.23 6.63 3.77
N ARG A 206 -27.68 7.02 4.97
CA ARG A 206 -29.09 7.34 5.21
C ARG A 206 -29.57 8.52 4.36
N ALA A 207 -28.76 9.57 4.21
CA ALA A 207 -29.09 10.72 3.38
C ALA A 207 -29.17 10.36 1.88
N VAL A 208 -28.23 9.54 1.40
CA VAL A 208 -28.19 9.05 0.01
C VAL A 208 -29.42 8.18 -0.29
N VAL A 209 -29.76 7.23 0.59
CA VAL A 209 -30.94 6.37 0.43
C VAL A 209 -32.23 7.19 0.39
N ARG A 210 -32.38 8.20 1.25
CA ARG A 210 -33.53 9.13 1.20
C ARG A 210 -33.61 9.86 -0.12
N THR A 211 -32.49 10.38 -0.61
CA THR A 211 -32.42 11.10 -1.89
C THR A 211 -32.87 10.24 -3.08
N PHE A 212 -32.55 8.94 -3.06
CA PHE A 212 -33.01 8.00 -4.10
C PHE A 212 -34.46 7.56 -3.90
N ALA A 213 -34.94 7.42 -2.67
CA ALA A 213 -36.32 7.08 -2.38
C ALA A 213 -37.30 8.22 -2.73
N ASP A 214 -36.87 9.47 -2.56
CA ASP A 214 -37.65 10.65 -2.92
C ASP A 214 -37.66 10.91 -4.45
N ALA A 215 -36.81 10.23 -5.21
CA ALA A 215 -36.67 10.35 -6.67
C ALA A 215 -37.35 9.22 -7.47
N ALA A 216 -37.92 8.21 -6.80
CA ALA A 216 -38.59 7.05 -7.38
C ALA A 216 -40.12 7.16 -7.24
#